data_AF-A0A849Q481-F1
#
_entry.id   AF-A0A849Q481-F1
#
_cell.length_a   1.000
_cell.length_b   1.000
_cell.length_c   1.000
_cell.angle_alpha   90.00
_cell.angle_beta   90.00
_cell.angle_gamma   90.00
#
_symmetry.space_group_name_H-M   'P 1'
#
loop_
_entity.id
_entity.type
_entity.pdbx_description
1 polymer ?
#
loop_
_entity_poly.entity_id
_entity_poly.type
_entity_poly.pdbx_seq_one_letter_code
_entity_poly.pdbx_strand_id
1 'polypeptide(L)'
;MRVDMRYHIGVKVRLDSPDGDALLGEGRAELLELVEERSSLSEAAKEMGMSYRYAWGIIRKISEAAGAPVVESTRGGTSGGRTVLTPLGREMLDTFRRVEDALQEEVRRGAFPHPRLTVDAVAIRHDKVLLVRRGNPPFEGSWALPGGFVDRGERLEAAVLRELVEETGAVGEVLGIVGAYSRPDRDPRGHTISVVYAVSVDDGGVVGGDDAAEAAWHDLASPPELAFDHDEVLADYRDHGHMRISKEG
;
A
#
# COMPACT_ATOMS: atom_id res chain seq x y z
N MET A 1 21.91 7.26 -18.09
CA MET A 1 22.67 8.02 -17.08
C MET A 1 21.76 8.16 -15.86
N ARG A 2 21.95 7.36 -14.79
CA ARG A 2 21.14 7.51 -13.57
C ARG A 2 21.61 8.78 -12.87
N VAL A 3 20.71 9.75 -12.73
CA VAL A 3 20.96 10.92 -11.87
C VAL A 3 20.90 10.40 -10.44
N ASP A 4 22.06 10.36 -9.78
CA ASP A 4 22.16 9.98 -8.37
C ASP A 4 21.58 11.13 -7.54
N MET A 5 20.27 11.08 -7.29
CA MET A 5 19.58 12.13 -6.56
C MET A 5 19.82 11.96 -5.05
N ARG A 6 20.73 12.75 -4.50
CA ARG A 6 21.01 12.82 -3.05
C ARG A 6 19.99 13.74 -2.34
N TYR A 7 18.74 13.31 -2.25
CA TYR A 7 17.76 13.91 -1.33
C TYR A 7 17.33 12.91 -0.26
N HIS A 8 16.92 13.43 0.89
CA HIS A 8 16.24 12.66 1.93
C HIS A 8 14.78 13.08 1.94
N ILE A 9 13.86 12.12 2.01
CA ILE A 9 12.44 12.39 2.23
C ILE A 9 12.24 12.47 3.74
N GLY A 10 11.72 13.60 4.23
CA GLY A 10 11.30 13.77 5.62
C GLY A 10 9.78 13.76 5.72
N VAL A 11 9.22 12.90 6.57
CA VAL A 11 7.79 12.90 6.91
C VAL A 11 7.64 13.57 8.27
N LYS A 12 6.74 14.55 8.37
CA LYS A 12 6.40 15.20 9.63
C LYS A 12 5.07 14.66 10.14
N VAL A 13 5.09 14.09 11.34
CA VAL A 13 3.91 13.55 12.02
C VAL A 13 3.36 14.57 13.00
N ARG A 14 2.03 14.64 13.09
CA ARG A 14 1.32 15.48 14.04
C ARG A 14 0.13 14.71 14.61
N LEU A 15 -0.09 14.88 15.91
CA LEU A 15 -1.29 14.46 16.62
C LEU A 15 -2.13 15.72 16.88
N ASP A 16 -3.37 15.71 16.42
CA ASP A 16 -4.32 16.81 16.56
C ASP A 16 -5.54 16.37 17.38
N SER A 17 -6.20 17.31 18.07
CA SER A 17 -7.49 17.07 18.70
C SER A 17 -8.58 16.87 17.64
N PRO A 18 -9.77 16.35 18.00
CA PRO A 18 -10.90 16.26 17.07
C PRO A 18 -11.31 17.61 16.45
N ASP A 19 -11.07 18.72 17.16
CA ASP A 19 -11.34 20.08 16.70
C ASP A 19 -10.21 20.66 15.83
N GLY A 20 -9.13 19.90 15.60
CA GLY A 20 -7.99 20.27 14.76
C GLY A 20 -6.89 21.05 15.48
N ASP A 21 -6.95 21.17 16.81
CA ASP A 21 -5.88 21.81 17.58
C ASP A 21 -4.67 20.90 17.69
N ALA A 22 -3.48 21.44 17.39
CA ALA A 22 -2.25 20.68 17.49
C ALA A 22 -2.01 20.24 18.94
N LEU A 23 -1.91 18.93 19.17
CA LEU A 23 -1.54 18.33 20.46
C LEU A 23 -0.03 18.10 20.49
N LEU A 24 0.46 17.17 19.66
CA LEU A 24 1.87 16.81 19.58
C LEU A 24 2.40 16.95 18.15
N GLY A 25 3.63 17.41 18.07
CA GLY A 25 4.54 17.19 16.94
C GLY A 25 5.91 16.88 17.54
N GLU A 26 6.92 16.65 16.71
CA GLU A 26 8.26 16.19 17.12
C GLU A 26 8.82 16.92 18.36
N GLY A 27 8.90 18.26 18.32
CA GLY A 27 9.42 19.04 19.46
C GLY A 27 8.54 19.05 20.71
N ARG A 28 7.21 18.84 20.59
CA ARG A 28 6.34 18.71 21.77
C ARG A 28 6.43 17.33 22.39
N ALA A 29 6.56 16.29 21.57
CA ALA A 29 6.79 14.92 22.01
C ALA A 29 8.13 14.80 22.73
N GLU A 30 9.21 15.38 22.17
CA GLU A 30 10.53 15.44 22.79
C GLU A 30 10.49 16.13 24.17
N LEU A 31 9.74 17.24 24.31
CA LEU A 31 9.57 17.88 25.61
C LEU A 31 8.90 16.95 26.63
N LEU A 32 7.86 16.20 26.23
CA LEU A 32 7.17 15.28 27.13
C LEU A 32 8.06 14.08 27.52
N GLU A 33 8.86 13.56 26.60
CA GLU A 33 9.85 12.51 26.87
C GLU A 33 10.86 12.95 27.91
N LEU A 34 11.49 14.11 27.69
CA LEU A 34 12.48 14.64 28.62
C LEU A 34 11.86 14.95 29.99
N VAL A 35 10.60 15.38 30.04
CA VAL A 35 9.87 15.52 31.32
C VAL A 35 9.72 14.18 32.02
N GLU A 36 9.33 13.12 31.32
CA GLU A 36 9.17 11.78 31.92
C GLU A 36 10.53 11.23 32.39
N GLU A 37 11.56 11.30 31.54
CA GLU A 37 12.90 10.80 31.84
C GLU A 37 13.56 11.53 33.01
N ARG A 38 13.49 12.87 33.03
CA ARG A 38 14.16 13.71 34.03
C ARG A 38 13.28 13.89 35.28
N SER A 39 12.00 13.53 35.21
CA SER A 39 10.99 13.86 36.21
C SER A 39 11.00 15.36 36.60
N SER A 40 11.37 16.24 35.65
CA SER A 40 11.60 17.66 35.88
C SER A 40 11.44 18.46 34.58
N LEU A 41 10.47 19.36 34.55
CA LEU A 41 10.31 20.26 33.40
C LEU A 41 11.46 21.27 33.28
N SER A 42 12.05 21.69 34.40
CA SER A 42 13.16 22.64 34.37
C SER A 42 14.38 22.06 33.69
N GLU A 43 14.71 20.80 33.98
CA GLU A 43 15.81 20.09 33.31
C GLU A 43 15.49 19.80 31.85
N ALA A 44 14.27 19.34 31.54
CA ALA A 44 13.81 19.14 30.16
C ALA A 44 13.92 20.44 29.32
N ALA A 45 13.43 21.57 29.86
CA ALA A 45 13.52 22.86 29.19
C ALA A 45 14.98 23.29 28.94
N LYS A 46 15.85 23.08 29.93
CA LYS A 46 17.28 23.39 29.83
C LYS A 46 17.97 22.54 28.76
N GLU A 47 17.66 21.25 28.71
CA GLU A 47 18.21 20.30 27.73
C GLU A 47 17.79 20.68 26.30
N MET A 48 16.55 21.12 26.11
CA MET A 48 16.06 21.64 24.83
C MET A 48 16.48 23.10 24.53
N GLY A 49 17.34 23.70 25.35
CA GLY A 49 17.82 25.08 25.14
C GLY A 49 16.74 26.16 25.25
N MET A 50 15.64 25.90 25.97
CA MET A 50 14.52 26.83 26.13
C MET A 50 14.31 27.28 27.58
N SER A 51 13.60 28.39 27.77
CA SER A 51 13.27 28.86 29.12
C SER A 51 12.17 28.00 29.77
N TYR A 52 12.25 27.79 31.09
CA TYR A 52 11.21 27.10 31.85
C TYR A 52 9.81 27.69 31.61
N ARG A 53 9.70 29.03 31.57
CA ARG A 53 8.42 29.72 31.31
C ARG A 53 7.85 29.36 29.93
N TYR A 54 8.70 29.23 28.93
CA TYR A 54 8.29 28.85 27.58
C TYR A 54 7.83 27.38 27.53
N ALA A 55 8.61 26.47 28.12
CA ALA A 55 8.26 25.06 28.23
C ALA A 55 6.91 24.87 28.95
N TRP A 56 6.67 25.59 30.05
CA TRP A 56 5.38 25.56 30.74
C TRP A 56 4.23 26.11 29.92
N GLY A 57 4.50 27.10 29.05
CA GLY A 57 3.54 27.59 28.08
C GLY A 57 3.16 26.54 27.02
N ILE A 58 4.11 25.72 26.59
CA ILE A 58 3.84 24.58 25.70
C ILE A 58 2.95 23.56 26.40
N ILE A 59 3.31 23.12 27.61
CA ILE A 59 2.54 22.14 28.39
C ILE A 59 1.08 22.59 28.60
N ARG A 60 0.86 23.88 28.89
CA ARG A 60 -0.48 24.45 29.03
C ARG A 60 -1.29 24.34 27.75
N LYS A 61 -0.71 24.72 26.61
CA LYS A 61 -1.38 24.61 25.31
C LYS A 61 -1.74 23.17 24.97
N ILE A 62 -0.84 22.22 25.26
CA ILE A 62 -1.13 20.79 25.07
C ILE A 62 -2.29 20.37 25.96
N SER A 63 -2.28 20.75 27.24
CA SER A 63 -3.34 20.38 28.19
C SER A 63 -4.70 21.01 27.84
N GLU A 64 -4.70 22.26 27.38
CA GLU A 64 -5.89 22.96 26.90
C GLU A 64 -6.50 22.25 25.70
N ALA A 65 -5.69 21.96 24.68
CA ALA A 65 -6.14 21.24 23.48
C ALA A 65 -6.54 19.79 23.78
N ALA A 66 -5.91 19.14 24.77
CA ALA A 66 -6.27 17.78 25.20
C ALA A 66 -7.50 17.74 26.11
N GLY A 67 -7.98 18.89 26.60
CA GLY A 67 -9.08 18.98 27.55
C GLY A 67 -8.75 18.50 28.97
N ALA A 68 -7.50 18.11 29.26
CA ALA A 68 -7.04 17.65 30.56
C ALA A 68 -5.52 17.82 30.74
N PRO A 69 -5.00 17.86 31.99
CA PRO A 69 -3.57 17.98 32.23
C PRO A 69 -2.78 16.81 31.65
N VAL A 70 -1.74 17.12 30.87
CA VAL A 70 -0.79 16.10 30.36
C VAL A 70 0.43 15.89 31.26
N VAL A 71 0.64 16.76 32.23
CA VAL A 71 1.65 16.59 33.30
C VAL A 71 1.04 16.89 34.67
N GLU A 72 1.60 16.28 35.70
CA GLU A 72 1.37 16.62 37.10
C GLU A 72 2.64 17.19 37.72
N SER A 73 2.52 18.10 38.68
CA SER A 73 3.69 18.70 39.33
C SER A 73 3.52 18.85 40.83
N THR A 74 4.51 18.41 41.59
CA THR A 74 4.59 18.61 43.03
C THR A 74 5.60 19.71 43.35
N ARG A 75 5.22 20.59 44.28
CA ARG A 75 6.12 21.64 44.78
C ARG A 75 7.12 21.01 45.74
N GLY A 76 8.39 20.93 45.35
CA GLY A 76 9.49 20.50 46.21
C GLY A 76 10.26 21.71 46.74
N GLY A 77 10.74 21.61 47.98
CA GLY A 77 11.62 22.59 48.61
C GLY A 77 13.04 22.56 48.01
N THR A 78 14.06 22.42 48.85
CA THR A 78 15.49 22.51 48.48
C THR A 78 15.97 21.51 47.40
N SER A 79 15.19 20.46 47.09
CA SER A 79 15.49 19.46 46.05
C SER A 79 14.82 19.70 44.69
N GLY A 80 14.06 20.79 44.53
CA GLY A 80 13.30 21.10 43.31
C GLY A 80 11.95 20.37 43.23
N GLY A 81 11.00 20.96 42.49
CA GLY A 81 9.70 20.33 42.22
C GLY A 81 9.82 19.17 41.23
N ARG A 82 8.95 18.17 41.36
CA ARG A 82 8.88 17.02 40.44
C ARG A 82 7.77 17.26 39.43
N THR A 83 8.05 17.01 38.15
CA THR A 83 7.05 17.04 37.08
C THR A 83 7.11 15.72 36.32
N VAL A 84 5.98 15.03 36.18
CA VAL A 84 5.88 13.77 35.43
C VAL A 84 4.65 13.79 34.54
N LEU A 85 4.60 12.91 33.54
CA LEU A 85 3.42 12.79 32.68
C LEU A 85 2.23 12.22 33.46
N THR A 86 1.03 12.73 33.18
CA THR A 86 -0.20 12.06 33.58
C THR A 86 -0.42 10.80 32.74
N PRO A 87 -1.36 9.90 33.10
CA PRO A 87 -1.71 8.78 32.22
C PRO A 87 -2.06 9.21 30.79
N LEU A 88 -2.80 10.31 30.63
CA LEU A 88 -3.11 10.90 29.33
C LEU A 88 -1.86 11.37 28.59
N GLY A 89 -0.96 12.08 29.28
CA GLY A 89 0.31 12.54 28.70
C GLY A 89 1.16 11.39 28.16
N ARG A 90 1.25 10.28 28.91
CA ARG A 90 1.95 9.07 28.44
C ARG A 90 1.26 8.43 27.25
N GLU A 91 -0.06 8.23 27.30
CA GLU A 91 -0.81 7.62 26.19
C GLU A 91 -0.68 8.41 24.89
N MET A 92 -0.72 9.75 24.97
CA MET A 92 -0.51 10.62 23.83
C MET A 92 0.90 10.48 23.25
N LEU A 93 1.91 10.47 24.11
CA LEU A 93 3.31 10.31 23.70
C LEU A 93 3.55 8.95 23.05
N ASP A 94 3.10 7.87 23.70
CA ASP A 94 3.23 6.50 23.20
C ASP A 94 2.52 6.34 21.85
N THR A 95 1.34 6.94 21.70
CA THR A 95 0.60 6.92 20.44
C THR A 95 1.32 7.69 19.34
N PHE A 96 1.85 8.87 19.65
CA PHE A 96 2.61 9.68 18.70
C PHE A 96 3.83 8.91 18.20
N ARG A 97 4.65 8.34 19.10
CA ARG A 97 5.86 7.59 18.72
C ARG A 97 5.57 6.31 17.96
N ARG A 98 4.53 5.57 18.36
CA ARG A 98 4.10 4.37 17.61
C ARG A 98 3.73 4.69 16.15
N VAL A 99 3.02 5.79 15.91
CA VAL A 99 2.65 6.21 14.55
C VAL A 99 3.87 6.72 13.79
N GLU A 100 4.72 7.51 14.45
CA GLU A 100 5.94 8.03 13.84
C GLU A 100 6.90 6.91 13.43
N ASP A 101 7.14 5.93 14.29
CA ASP A 101 7.98 4.77 14.00
C ASP A 101 7.41 3.94 12.83
N ALA A 102 6.10 3.72 12.80
CA ALA A 102 5.45 3.01 11.70
C ALA A 102 5.62 3.75 10.36
N LEU A 103 5.41 5.08 10.35
CA LEU A 103 5.59 5.88 9.14
C LEU A 103 7.06 5.95 8.70
N GLN A 104 7.99 6.09 9.64
CA GLN A 104 9.43 6.06 9.35
C GLN A 104 9.86 4.72 8.78
N GLU A 105 9.32 3.62 9.30
CA GLU A 105 9.56 2.28 8.77
C GLU A 105 9.02 2.13 7.35
N GLU A 106 7.82 2.65 7.05
CA GLU A 106 7.29 2.63 5.67
C GLU A 106 8.11 3.50 4.70
N VAL A 107 8.63 4.64 5.16
CA VAL A 107 9.58 5.45 4.38
C VAL A 107 10.89 4.68 4.15
N ARG A 108 11.43 4.01 5.17
CA ARG A 108 12.67 3.21 5.08
C ARG A 108 12.54 1.98 4.19
N ARG A 109 11.37 1.32 4.23
CA ARG A 109 11.00 0.22 3.32
C ARG A 109 10.94 0.64 1.87
N GLY A 110 11.05 1.93 1.60
CA GLY A 110 11.08 2.46 0.27
C GLY A 110 9.69 2.43 -0.33
N ALA A 111 8.76 3.20 0.25
CA ALA A 111 7.61 3.76 -0.48
C ALA A 111 8.05 4.71 -1.62
N PHE A 112 9.13 4.35 -2.32
CA PHE A 112 9.48 4.73 -3.69
C PHE A 112 8.63 3.87 -4.64
N PRO A 113 8.33 4.35 -5.85
CA PRO A 113 7.53 3.59 -6.80
C PRO A 113 8.29 2.35 -7.27
N HIS A 114 8.07 1.23 -6.58
CA HIS A 114 8.37 -0.09 -7.11
C HIS A 114 7.35 -0.40 -8.21
N PRO A 115 7.73 -1.20 -9.23
CA PRO A 115 6.76 -1.67 -10.20
C PRO A 115 5.61 -2.37 -9.47
N ARG A 116 4.37 -2.04 -9.82
CA ARG A 116 3.20 -2.74 -9.25
C ARG A 116 3.11 -4.12 -9.89
N LEU A 117 2.82 -5.13 -9.08
CA LEU A 117 2.67 -6.50 -9.53
C LEU A 117 1.22 -6.78 -9.92
N THR A 118 1.02 -7.27 -11.13
CA THR A 118 -0.27 -7.73 -11.66
C THR A 118 -0.15 -9.18 -12.14
N VAL A 119 -1.30 -9.79 -12.36
CA VAL A 119 -1.44 -11.08 -13.05
C VAL A 119 -2.49 -10.94 -14.15
N ASP A 120 -2.28 -11.61 -15.27
CA ASP A 120 -3.29 -11.78 -16.31
C ASP A 120 -3.43 -13.26 -16.66
N ALA A 121 -4.63 -13.68 -17.04
CA ALA A 121 -4.93 -15.03 -17.48
C ALA A 121 -5.12 -15.09 -19.01
N VAL A 122 -4.29 -15.91 -19.66
CA VAL A 122 -4.69 -16.53 -20.93
C VAL A 122 -5.62 -17.69 -20.57
N ALA A 123 -6.90 -17.37 -20.38
CA ALA A 123 -7.95 -18.31 -20.00
C ALA A 123 -8.52 -19.01 -21.25
N ILE A 124 -8.36 -20.33 -21.34
CA ILE A 124 -8.54 -21.08 -22.58
C ILE A 124 -9.57 -22.18 -22.39
N ARG A 125 -10.39 -22.34 -23.44
CA ARG A 125 -11.30 -23.46 -23.62
C ARG A 125 -11.28 -23.86 -25.09
N HIS A 126 -10.78 -25.06 -25.37
CA HIS A 126 -10.54 -25.53 -26.75
C HIS A 126 -9.70 -24.53 -27.56
N ASP A 127 -10.24 -24.01 -28.66
CA ASP A 127 -9.66 -23.02 -29.57
C ASP A 127 -10.06 -21.58 -29.21
N LYS A 128 -10.65 -21.36 -28.03
CA LYS A 128 -11.13 -20.05 -27.58
C LYS A 128 -10.32 -19.49 -26.41
N VAL A 129 -10.22 -18.17 -26.39
CA VAL A 129 -9.71 -17.38 -25.26
C VAL A 129 -10.82 -16.54 -24.67
N LEU A 130 -10.92 -16.49 -23.35
CA LEU A 130 -11.85 -15.63 -22.64
C LEU A 130 -11.23 -14.25 -22.50
N LEU A 131 -11.95 -13.23 -22.97
CA LEU A 131 -11.54 -11.82 -22.88
C LEU A 131 -12.59 -11.01 -22.13
N VAL A 132 -12.15 -9.92 -21.51
CA VAL A 132 -13.00 -8.96 -20.81
C VAL A 132 -12.97 -7.60 -21.50
N ARG A 133 -14.10 -6.90 -21.47
CA ARG A 133 -14.22 -5.56 -22.03
C ARG A 133 -14.01 -4.53 -20.92
N ARG A 134 -12.98 -3.71 -21.07
CA ARG A 134 -12.58 -2.74 -20.04
C ARG A 134 -13.64 -1.66 -19.85
N GLY A 135 -14.13 -1.47 -18.61
CA GLY A 135 -15.07 -0.42 -18.25
C GLY A 135 -14.44 0.92 -17.83
N ASN A 136 -13.11 1.00 -17.70
CA ASN A 136 -12.42 2.18 -17.17
C ASN A 136 -11.17 2.55 -18.00
N PRO A 137 -10.81 3.85 -18.09
CA PRO A 137 -9.54 4.29 -18.66
C PRO A 137 -8.32 3.69 -17.91
N PRO A 138 -7.18 3.46 -18.59
CA PRO A 138 -6.94 3.57 -20.03
C PRO A 138 -7.64 2.46 -20.83
N PHE A 139 -7.72 2.60 -22.16
CA PHE A 139 -8.31 1.58 -23.06
C PHE A 139 -9.77 1.22 -22.75
N GLU A 140 -10.56 2.19 -22.27
CA GLU A 140 -11.99 1.99 -22.04
C GLU A 140 -12.69 1.48 -23.31
N GLY A 141 -13.52 0.45 -23.17
CA GLY A 141 -14.23 -0.22 -24.25
C GLY A 141 -13.41 -1.21 -25.07
N SER A 142 -12.09 -1.31 -24.84
CA SER A 142 -11.20 -2.29 -25.50
C SER A 142 -11.27 -3.66 -24.83
N TRP A 143 -10.92 -4.71 -25.56
CA TRP A 143 -10.80 -6.07 -25.02
C TRP A 143 -9.45 -6.26 -24.32
N ALA A 144 -9.40 -7.11 -23.31
CA ALA A 144 -8.20 -7.44 -22.56
C ALA A 144 -8.26 -8.88 -22.05
N LEU A 145 -7.11 -9.45 -21.70
CA LEU A 145 -7.06 -10.63 -20.85
C LEU A 145 -7.66 -10.29 -19.47
N PRO A 146 -8.38 -11.21 -18.83
CA PRO A 146 -8.81 -11.04 -17.45
C PRO A 146 -7.60 -10.98 -16.52
N GLY A 147 -7.59 -10.03 -15.59
CA GLY A 147 -6.40 -9.78 -14.77
C GLY A 147 -6.47 -8.54 -13.89
N GLY A 148 -5.58 -8.49 -12.90
CA GLY A 148 -5.60 -7.44 -11.89
C GLY A 148 -4.39 -7.42 -10.99
N PHE A 149 -4.49 -6.65 -9.90
CA PHE A 149 -3.39 -6.46 -8.96
C PHE A 149 -3.31 -7.62 -7.97
N VAL A 150 -2.08 -7.96 -7.57
CA VAL A 150 -1.84 -9.00 -6.56
C VAL A 150 -1.97 -8.42 -5.17
N ASP A 151 -2.76 -9.08 -4.31
CA ASP A 151 -2.92 -8.65 -2.93
C ASP A 151 -1.73 -9.02 -2.06
N ARG A 152 -1.52 -8.25 -0.99
CA ARG A 152 -0.40 -8.48 -0.07
C ARG A 152 -0.56 -9.83 0.64
N GLY A 153 0.41 -10.73 0.44
CA GLY A 153 0.41 -12.07 1.03
C GLY A 153 -0.35 -13.12 0.20
N GLU A 154 -0.84 -12.74 -0.98
CA GLU A 154 -1.49 -13.64 -1.93
C GLU A 154 -0.45 -14.35 -2.82
N ARG A 155 -0.65 -15.64 -3.11
CA ARG A 155 0.13 -16.36 -4.14
C ARG A 155 -0.33 -15.91 -5.53
N LEU A 156 0.57 -15.79 -6.50
CA LEU A 156 0.23 -15.33 -7.85
C LEU A 156 -0.82 -16.21 -8.54
N GLU A 157 -0.76 -17.52 -8.32
CA GLU A 157 -1.72 -18.48 -8.85
C GLU A 157 -3.10 -18.32 -8.19
N ALA A 158 -3.15 -17.90 -6.92
CA ALA A 158 -4.41 -17.58 -6.26
C ALA A 158 -4.98 -16.26 -6.80
N ALA A 159 -4.13 -15.26 -6.99
CA ALA A 159 -4.51 -13.96 -7.55
C ALA A 159 -5.14 -14.11 -8.94
N VAL A 160 -4.49 -14.86 -9.85
CA VAL A 160 -4.99 -14.97 -11.23
C VAL A 160 -6.33 -15.72 -11.31
N LEU A 161 -6.53 -16.72 -10.44
CA LEU A 161 -7.81 -17.43 -10.35
C LEU A 161 -8.90 -16.56 -9.70
N ARG A 162 -8.56 -15.75 -8.70
CA ARG A 162 -9.48 -14.78 -8.09
C ARG A 162 -9.95 -13.75 -9.13
N GLU A 163 -9.01 -13.09 -9.81
CA GLU A 163 -9.32 -12.09 -10.86
C GLU A 163 -10.17 -12.69 -11.98
N LEU A 164 -9.85 -13.92 -12.43
CA LEU A 164 -10.66 -14.63 -13.42
C LEU A 164 -12.10 -14.80 -12.96
N VAL A 165 -12.33 -15.23 -11.71
CA VAL A 165 -13.68 -15.39 -11.15
C VAL A 165 -14.39 -14.05 -10.99
N GLU A 166 -13.69 -13.01 -10.50
CA GLU A 166 -14.27 -11.69 -10.24
C GLU A 166 -14.73 -11.00 -11.53
N GLU A 167 -13.93 -11.06 -12.60
CA GLU A 167 -14.22 -10.35 -13.85
C GLU A 167 -15.13 -11.14 -14.81
N THR A 168 -15.16 -12.46 -14.71
CA THR A 168 -15.85 -13.32 -15.70
C THR A 168 -16.82 -14.32 -15.10
N GLY A 169 -16.75 -14.55 -13.80
CA GLY A 169 -17.41 -15.68 -13.12
C GLY A 169 -16.76 -17.03 -13.41
N ALA A 170 -15.78 -17.12 -14.31
CA ALA A 170 -15.17 -18.39 -14.73
C ALA A 170 -14.28 -18.99 -13.65
N VAL A 171 -14.42 -20.31 -13.44
CA VAL A 171 -13.54 -21.11 -12.60
C VAL A 171 -12.62 -21.94 -13.50
N GLY A 172 -11.33 -21.97 -13.18
CA GLY A 172 -10.34 -22.70 -13.96
C GLY A 172 -9.17 -23.23 -13.13
N GLU A 173 -8.27 -23.93 -13.82
CA GLU A 173 -7.05 -24.49 -13.25
C GLU A 173 -5.81 -23.91 -13.95
N VAL A 174 -4.81 -23.51 -13.15
CA VAL A 174 -3.55 -23.01 -13.67
C VAL A 174 -2.76 -24.13 -14.34
N LEU A 175 -2.45 -23.96 -15.63
CA LEU A 175 -1.63 -24.88 -16.42
C LEU A 175 -0.13 -24.56 -16.29
N GLY A 176 0.20 -23.28 -16.21
CA GLY A 176 1.58 -22.80 -16.11
C GLY A 176 1.73 -21.31 -16.39
N ILE A 177 2.97 -20.84 -16.44
CA ILE A 177 3.32 -19.44 -16.74
C ILE A 177 3.55 -19.28 -18.23
N VAL A 178 2.93 -18.27 -18.85
CA VAL A 178 3.25 -17.82 -20.21
C VAL A 178 4.53 -17.00 -20.19
N GLY A 179 4.59 -16.00 -19.30
CA GLY A 179 5.77 -15.14 -19.18
C GLY A 179 5.62 -14.06 -18.09
N ALA A 180 6.66 -13.25 -17.93
CA ALA A 180 6.64 -12.06 -17.09
C ALA A 180 6.94 -10.83 -17.96
N TYR A 181 5.96 -9.93 -18.05
CA TYR A 181 5.99 -8.75 -18.92
C TYR A 181 6.26 -7.52 -18.06
N SER A 182 7.41 -6.89 -18.28
CA SER A 182 7.98 -5.91 -17.34
C SER A 182 8.49 -4.62 -18.00
N ARG A 183 8.16 -4.40 -19.28
CA ARG A 183 8.47 -3.14 -20.00
C ARG A 183 7.95 -1.94 -19.16
N PRO A 184 8.80 -0.95 -18.83
CA PRO A 184 8.40 0.15 -17.95
C PRO A 184 7.19 0.98 -18.40
N ASP A 185 6.90 0.95 -19.70
CA ASP A 185 5.86 1.69 -20.41
C ASP A 185 4.70 0.80 -20.90
N ARG A 186 4.63 -0.47 -20.47
CA ARG A 186 3.54 -1.39 -20.87
C ARG A 186 2.15 -0.93 -20.42
N ASP A 187 2.09 -0.21 -19.30
CA ASP A 187 0.87 0.36 -18.74
C ASP A 187 1.03 1.88 -18.60
N PRO A 188 0.17 2.69 -19.23
CA PRO A 188 0.27 4.15 -19.15
C PRO A 188 -0.02 4.72 -17.75
N ARG A 189 -0.53 3.89 -16.82
CA ARG A 189 -0.72 4.26 -15.41
C ARG A 189 0.59 4.17 -14.59
N GLY A 190 1.70 3.77 -15.19
CA GLY A 190 3.01 3.64 -14.54
C GLY A 190 3.57 2.22 -14.62
N HIS A 191 4.80 2.02 -14.13
CA HIS A 191 5.52 0.75 -14.27
C HIS A 191 4.76 -0.39 -13.55
N THR A 192 4.23 -1.32 -14.33
CA THR A 192 3.66 -2.59 -13.85
C THR A 192 4.49 -3.76 -14.36
N ILE A 193 4.52 -4.84 -13.59
CA ILE A 193 5.02 -6.14 -14.01
C ILE A 193 3.83 -7.09 -13.97
N SER A 194 3.47 -7.69 -15.10
CA SER A 194 2.45 -8.74 -15.12
C SER A 194 3.07 -10.11 -15.27
N VAL A 195 2.73 -11.03 -14.37
CA VAL A 195 3.00 -12.46 -14.52
C VAL A 195 1.77 -13.10 -15.13
N VAL A 196 1.91 -13.60 -16.36
CA VAL A 196 0.78 -14.11 -17.12
C VAL A 196 0.72 -15.63 -17.01
N TYR A 197 -0.45 -16.16 -16.68
CA TYR A 197 -0.70 -17.59 -16.56
C TYR A 197 -1.59 -18.11 -17.68
N ALA A 198 -1.32 -19.33 -18.14
CA ALA A 198 -2.28 -20.09 -18.91
C ALA A 198 -3.22 -20.82 -17.94
N VAL A 199 -4.52 -20.66 -18.15
CA VAL A 199 -5.56 -21.23 -17.28
C VAL A 199 -6.53 -22.03 -18.14
N SER A 200 -6.77 -23.30 -17.82
CA SER A 200 -7.85 -24.06 -18.44
C SER A 200 -9.17 -23.76 -17.73
N VAL A 201 -10.21 -23.45 -18.49
CA VAL A 201 -11.55 -23.17 -17.96
C VAL A 201 -12.52 -24.27 -18.42
N ASP A 202 -13.23 -24.85 -17.46
CA ASP A 202 -14.21 -25.92 -17.71
C ASP A 202 -15.52 -25.39 -18.30
N ASP A 203 -16.24 -26.26 -19.01
CA ASP A 203 -17.55 -25.93 -19.64
C ASP A 203 -18.62 -25.47 -18.64
N GLY A 204 -18.50 -25.82 -17.35
CA GLY A 204 -19.44 -25.44 -16.29
C GLY A 204 -19.11 -24.13 -15.56
N GLY A 205 -18.00 -23.47 -15.91
CA GLY A 205 -17.42 -22.39 -15.10
C GLY A 205 -17.99 -21.00 -15.32
N VAL A 206 -18.61 -20.69 -16.47
CA VAL A 206 -18.90 -19.28 -16.81
C VAL A 206 -20.35 -18.90 -16.47
N VAL A 207 -20.53 -18.02 -15.49
CA VAL A 207 -21.83 -17.36 -15.24
C VAL A 207 -22.09 -16.21 -16.23
N GLY A 208 -21.06 -15.81 -16.99
CA GLY A 208 -21.22 -15.10 -18.25
C GLY A 208 -21.30 -16.09 -19.42
N GLY A 209 -22.52 -16.38 -19.90
CA GLY A 209 -22.66 -17.11 -21.16
C GLY A 209 -22.04 -16.35 -22.34
N ASP A 210 -22.19 -16.89 -23.55
CA ASP A 210 -21.88 -16.18 -24.81
C ASP A 210 -22.58 -14.78 -24.93
N ASP A 211 -23.46 -14.44 -23.97
CA ASP A 211 -24.29 -13.23 -23.89
C ASP A 211 -23.87 -12.22 -22.79
N ALA A 212 -22.80 -12.45 -22.02
CA ALA A 212 -22.34 -11.45 -21.04
C ALA A 212 -21.62 -10.29 -21.76
N ALA A 213 -22.21 -9.10 -21.75
CA ALA A 213 -21.71 -7.94 -22.49
C ALA A 213 -20.29 -7.47 -22.10
N GLU A 214 -19.77 -7.97 -20.97
CA GLU A 214 -18.50 -7.56 -20.37
C GLU A 214 -17.40 -8.63 -20.45
N ALA A 215 -17.73 -9.91 -20.72
CA ALA A 215 -16.76 -10.99 -20.91
C ALA A 215 -17.24 -11.98 -21.98
N ALA A 216 -16.38 -12.32 -22.95
CA ALA A 216 -16.78 -13.15 -24.09
C ALA A 216 -15.66 -14.08 -24.57
N TRP A 217 -16.06 -15.22 -25.13
CA TRP A 217 -15.15 -16.14 -25.80
C TRP A 217 -14.82 -15.66 -27.21
N HIS A 218 -13.53 -15.50 -27.49
CA HIS A 218 -13.01 -15.15 -28.80
C HIS A 218 -12.18 -16.29 -29.38
N ASP A 219 -12.08 -16.33 -30.71
CA ASP A 219 -11.17 -17.26 -31.39
C ASP A 219 -9.72 -16.95 -31.00
N LEU A 220 -9.02 -17.93 -30.44
CA LEU A 220 -7.62 -17.77 -30.05
C LEU A 220 -6.73 -17.53 -31.27
N ALA A 221 -7.06 -18.09 -32.43
CA ALA A 221 -6.29 -17.87 -33.65
C ALA A 221 -6.47 -16.46 -34.22
N SER A 222 -7.60 -15.82 -33.95
CA SER A 222 -7.95 -14.49 -34.49
C SER A 222 -8.74 -13.64 -33.48
N PRO A 223 -8.14 -13.24 -32.35
CA PRO A 223 -8.80 -12.39 -31.36
C PRO A 223 -8.99 -10.95 -31.90
N PRO A 224 -9.85 -10.13 -31.26
CA PRO A 224 -9.90 -8.69 -31.50
C PRO A 224 -8.60 -8.00 -31.05
N GLU A 225 -8.42 -6.74 -31.42
CA GLU A 225 -7.33 -5.90 -30.90
C GLU A 225 -7.46 -5.72 -29.38
N LEU A 226 -6.33 -5.83 -28.66
CA LEU A 226 -6.32 -5.86 -27.21
C LEU A 226 -5.69 -4.61 -26.59
N ALA A 227 -6.10 -4.32 -25.37
CA ALA A 227 -5.50 -3.28 -24.53
C ALA A 227 -4.06 -3.65 -24.11
N PHE A 228 -3.29 -2.62 -23.77
CA PHE A 228 -1.91 -2.76 -23.28
C PHE A 228 -1.00 -3.49 -24.28
N ASP A 229 -0.22 -4.45 -23.81
CA ASP A 229 0.65 -5.35 -24.58
C ASP A 229 0.02 -6.75 -24.74
N HIS A 230 -1.29 -6.90 -24.54
CA HIS A 230 -1.92 -8.24 -24.52
C HIS A 230 -1.90 -8.96 -25.88
N ASP A 231 -1.79 -8.23 -27.00
CA ASP A 231 -1.55 -8.83 -28.32
C ASP A 231 -0.19 -9.55 -28.39
N GLU A 232 0.85 -8.99 -27.77
CA GLU A 232 2.18 -9.62 -27.64
C GLU A 232 2.07 -10.86 -26.75
N VAL A 233 1.39 -10.74 -25.61
CA VAL A 233 1.16 -11.84 -24.67
C VAL A 233 0.48 -13.04 -25.34
N LEU A 234 -0.58 -12.79 -26.12
CA LEU A 234 -1.29 -13.85 -26.84
C LEU A 234 -0.48 -14.44 -28.00
N ALA A 235 0.34 -13.63 -28.68
CA ALA A 235 1.27 -14.15 -29.69
C ALA A 235 2.28 -15.11 -29.05
N ASP A 236 2.90 -14.70 -27.94
CA ASP A 236 3.85 -15.53 -27.20
C ASP A 236 3.23 -16.84 -26.73
N TYR A 237 2.00 -16.80 -26.22
CA TYR A 237 1.27 -18.02 -25.86
C TYR A 237 1.02 -18.94 -27.05
N ARG A 238 0.62 -18.41 -28.21
CA ARG A 238 0.36 -19.23 -29.41
C ARG A 238 1.62 -19.89 -29.94
N ASP A 239 2.73 -19.17 -29.91
CA ASP A 239 3.99 -19.62 -30.47
C ASP A 239 4.73 -20.60 -29.54
N HIS A 240 4.60 -20.41 -28.21
CA HIS A 240 5.44 -21.10 -27.22
C HIS A 240 4.65 -21.86 -26.14
N GLY A 241 3.35 -21.63 -26.01
CA GLY A 241 2.51 -22.23 -24.98
C GLY A 241 2.79 -21.66 -23.58
N HIS A 242 2.98 -22.56 -22.61
CA HIS A 242 3.25 -22.20 -21.22
C HIS A 242 4.32 -23.12 -20.61
N MET A 243 5.08 -22.57 -19.66
CA MET A 243 5.99 -23.32 -18.81
C MET A 243 5.22 -23.91 -17.62
N ARG A 244 5.26 -25.24 -17.48
CA ARG A 244 4.68 -25.92 -16.31
C ARG A 244 5.42 -25.53 -15.05
N ILE A 245 4.67 -25.27 -13.99
CA ILE A 245 5.20 -25.01 -12.65
C ILE A 245 5.07 -26.29 -11.84
N SER A 246 6.11 -26.67 -11.09
CA SER A 246 5.98 -27.75 -10.11
C SER A 246 4.95 -27.35 -9.06
N LYS A 247 4.00 -28.24 -8.73
CA LYS A 247 2.92 -28.01 -7.74
C LYS A 247 3.41 -27.72 -6.30
N GLU A 248 4.71 -27.58 -6.09
CA GLU A 248 5.34 -27.24 -4.82
C GLU A 248 6.05 -25.90 -4.99
N GLY A 249 5.40 -24.85 -4.49
CA GLY A 249 5.94 -23.49 -4.37
C GLY A 249 5.35 -22.80 -3.16
#